data_AF-R5I3B7-F1
#
_entry.id   AF-R5I3B7-F1
#
_cell.length_a   1.000
_cell.length_b   1.000
_cell.length_c   1.000
_cell.angle_alpha   90.00
_cell.angle_beta   90.00
_cell.angle_gamma   90.00
#
_symmetry.space_group_name_H-M   'P 1'
#
loop_
_entity.id
_entity.type
_entity.pdbx_description
1 polymer ?
#
loop_
_entity_poly.entity_id
_entity_poly.type
_entity_poly.pdbx_seq_one_letter_code
_entity_poly.pdbx_strand_id
1 'polypeptide(L)'
;MTTVVEIERLVASGHLDDAREELERLLAGEPDNSQAWFLLGGIYRRHELWGDAINAYNRAKLIDPEGPAAAAIESIYDILHFVNVDLMNP
;
A
#
# COMPACT_ATOMS: atom_id res chain seq x y z
N MET A 1 21.06 3.94 5.61
CA MET A 1 19.64 4.28 5.40
C MET A 1 19.18 3.44 4.25
N THR A 2 18.26 2.51 4.48
CA THR A 2 17.66 1.69 3.43
C THR A 2 16.86 2.61 2.52
N THR A 3 17.10 2.54 1.22
CA THR A 3 16.38 3.35 0.23
C THR A 3 15.13 2.63 -0.25
N VAL A 4 14.16 3.38 -0.76
CA VAL A 4 12.94 2.82 -1.37
C VAL A 4 13.27 1.80 -2.46
N VAL A 5 14.34 2.02 -3.24
CA VAL A 5 14.81 1.11 -4.30
C VAL A 5 15.23 -0.26 -3.75
N GLU A 6 15.89 -0.30 -2.59
CA GLU A 6 16.29 -1.56 -1.96
C GLU A 6 15.07 -2.34 -1.45
N ILE A 7 14.10 -1.63 -0.90
CA ILE A 7 12.82 -2.19 -0.45
C ILE A 7 12.03 -2.73 -1.64
N GLU A 8 11.98 -2.02 -2.76
CA GLU A 8 11.32 -2.51 -3.99
C GLU A 8 11.91 -3.84 -4.46
N ARG A 9 13.23 -4.05 -4.31
CA ARG A 9 13.86 -5.33 -4.62
C ARG A 9 13.41 -6.43 -3.67
N LEU A 10 13.28 -6.16 -2.37
CA LEU A 10 12.73 -7.13 -1.41
C LEU A 10 11.31 -7.53 -1.80
N VAL A 11 10.46 -6.56 -2.15
CA VAL A 11 9.09 -6.80 -2.64
C VAL A 11 9.10 -7.65 -3.92
N ALA A 12 9.96 -7.33 -4.87
CA ALA A 12 10.07 -8.08 -6.13
C ALA A 12 10.57 -9.51 -5.93
N SER A 13 11.42 -9.74 -4.92
CA SER A 13 11.93 -11.06 -4.55
C SER A 13 11.01 -11.85 -3.63
N GLY A 14 9.85 -11.31 -3.23
CA GLY A 14 8.87 -11.98 -2.38
C GLY A 14 9.18 -11.96 -0.88
N HIS A 15 10.22 -11.23 -0.45
CA HIS A 15 10.56 -11.02 0.96
C HIS A 15 9.66 -9.93 1.55
N LEU A 16 8.35 -10.19 1.58
CA LEU A 16 7.35 -9.18 1.91
C LEU A 16 7.40 -8.74 3.37
N ASP A 17 7.73 -9.65 4.29
CA ASP A 17 7.88 -9.32 5.72
C ASP A 17 9.08 -8.39 5.97
N ASP A 18 10.23 -8.71 5.40
CA ASP A 18 11.44 -7.85 5.49
C ASP A 18 11.18 -6.47 4.86
N ALA A 19 10.53 -6.45 3.69
CA ALA A 19 10.16 -5.20 3.02
C ALA A 19 9.21 -4.35 3.88
N ARG A 20 8.24 -4.98 4.55
CA ARG A 20 7.31 -4.30 5.45
C ARG A 20 8.05 -3.66 6.62
N GLU A 21 8.94 -4.41 7.28
CA GLU A 21 9.71 -3.87 8.40
C GLU A 21 10.60 -2.70 7.99
N GLU A 22 11.27 -2.80 6.84
CA GLU A 22 12.10 -1.71 6.31
C GLU A 22 11.24 -0.47 5.96
N LEU A 23 10.03 -0.66 5.42
CA LEU A 23 9.09 0.43 5.16
C LEU A 23 8.60 1.09 6.43
N GLU A 24 8.25 0.31 7.46
CA GLU A 24 7.84 0.85 8.76
C GLU A 24 8.97 1.65 9.40
N ARG A 25 10.22 1.16 9.32
CA ARG A 25 11.41 1.90 9.76
C ARG A 25 11.63 3.19 8.96
N LEU A 26 11.49 3.13 7.64
CA LEU A 26 11.64 4.29 6.76
C LEU A 26 10.59 5.35 7.07
N LEU A 27 9.32 4.96 7.18
CA LEU A 27 8.19 5.84 7.45
C LEU A 27 8.23 6.47 8.85
N ALA A 28 8.90 5.84 9.81
CA ALA A 28 9.16 6.45 11.12
C ALA A 28 10.09 7.67 11.02
N GLY A 29 11.01 7.70 10.04
CA GLY A 29 11.89 8.84 9.77
C GLY A 29 11.37 9.79 8.68
N GLU A 30 10.61 9.25 7.72
CA GLU A 30 10.11 9.96 6.54
C GLU A 30 8.59 9.74 6.40
N PRO A 31 7.76 10.29 7.31
CA PRO A 31 6.31 10.06 7.32
C PRO A 31 5.59 10.62 6.09
N ASP A 32 6.22 11.54 5.36
CA ASP A 32 5.70 12.17 4.14
C ASP A 32 6.26 11.54 2.86
N ASN A 33 6.78 10.31 2.92
CA ASN A 33 7.25 9.57 1.75
C ASN A 33 6.08 8.82 1.08
N SER A 34 5.48 9.42 0.05
CA SER A 34 4.33 8.84 -0.66
C SER A 34 4.63 7.48 -1.28
N GLN A 35 5.83 7.29 -1.83
CA GLN A 35 6.25 6.04 -2.46
C GLN A 35 6.37 4.91 -1.42
N ALA A 36 6.91 5.18 -0.24
CA ALA A 36 7.00 4.20 0.84
C ALA A 36 5.60 3.77 1.32
N TRP A 37 4.67 4.72 1.52
CA TRP A 37 3.27 4.39 1.83
C TRP A 37 2.60 3.56 0.73
N PHE A 38 2.87 3.86 -0.54
CA PHE A 38 2.33 3.11 -1.66
C PHE A 38 2.86 1.66 -1.70
N LEU A 39 4.15 1.45 -1.47
CA LEU A 39 4.73 0.11 -1.40
C LEU A 39 4.18 -0.68 -0.22
N LEU A 40 4.00 -0.04 0.94
CA LEU A 40 3.41 -0.67 2.12
C LEU A 40 1.96 -1.12 1.85
N GLY A 41 1.16 -0.26 1.19
CA GLY A 41 -0.18 -0.65 0.73
C GLY A 41 -0.15 -1.81 -0.26
N GLY A 42 0.86 -1.85 -1.15
CA GLY A 42 1.10 -2.96 -2.07
C GLY A 42 1.38 -4.28 -1.37
N ILE A 43 2.13 -4.27 -0.26
CA ILE A 43 2.38 -5.45 0.56
C ILE A 43 1.09 -5.93 1.21
N TYR A 44 0.36 -5.05 1.90
CA TYR A 44 -0.93 -5.41 2.51
C TYR A 44 -1.93 -5.95 1.48
N ARG A 45 -1.97 -5.37 0.27
CA ARG A 45 -2.81 -5.86 -0.83
C ARG A 45 -2.46 -7.29 -1.25
N ARG A 46 -1.17 -7.66 -1.28
CA ARG A 46 -0.73 -9.04 -1.60
C ARG A 46 -1.13 -10.05 -0.53
N HIS A 47 -1.30 -9.60 0.71
CA HIS A 47 -1.80 -10.41 1.82
C HIS A 47 -3.33 -10.35 1.96
N GLU A 48 -4.03 -9.73 1.01
CA GLU A 48 -5.50 -9.53 1.05
C GLU A 48 -5.98 -8.77 2.30
N LEU A 49 -5.08 -8.02 2.94
CA LEU A 49 -5.38 -7.13 4.06
C LEU A 49 -5.93 -5.81 3.50
N TRP A 50 -7.14 -5.86 2.94
CA TRP A 50 -7.73 -4.78 2.15
C TRP A 50 -7.85 -3.46 2.93
N GLY A 51 -8.25 -3.53 4.21
CA GLY A 51 -8.37 -2.35 5.06
C GLY A 51 -7.03 -1.63 5.28
N ASP A 52 -5.98 -2.40 5.60
CA ASP A 52 -4.63 -1.85 5.81
C ASP A 52 -4.03 -1.32 4.52
N ALA A 53 -4.28 -2.01 3.40
CA ALA A 53 -3.89 -1.55 2.07
C ALA A 53 -4.52 -0.19 1.74
N ILE A 54 -5.84 -0.06 1.92
CA ILE A 54 -6.55 1.20 1.69
C ILE A 54 -6.04 2.31 2.61
N ASN A 55 -5.78 2.02 3.89
CA ASN A 55 -5.22 3.00 4.82
C ASN A 55 -3.84 3.51 4.36
N ALA A 56 -2.93 2.62 4.00
CA ALA A 56 -1.60 2.99 3.50
C ALA A 56 -1.70 3.77 2.18
N TYR A 57 -2.54 3.33 1.24
CA TYR A 57 -2.77 4.07 -0.01
C TYR A 57 -3.41 5.44 0.22
N ASN A 58 -4.31 5.60 1.18
CA ASN A 58 -4.87 6.91 1.52
C ASN A 58 -3.79 7.86 2.05
N ARG A 59 -2.82 7.37 2.83
CA ARG A 59 -1.66 8.16 3.25
C ARG A 59 -0.82 8.59 2.05
N ALA A 60 -0.52 7.67 1.14
CA ALA A 60 0.20 7.98 -0.10
C ALA A 60 -0.54 9.03 -0.95
N LYS A 61 -1.85 8.87 -1.13
CA LYS A 61 -2.72 9.80 -1.89
C LYS A 61 -2.81 11.18 -1.23
N LEU A 62 -2.79 11.26 0.10
CA LEU A 62 -2.80 12.56 0.80
C LEU A 62 -1.53 13.36 0.53
N ILE A 63 -0.38 12.68 0.43
CA ILE A 63 0.93 13.28 0.19
C ILE A 63 1.11 13.60 -1.30
N ASP A 64 0.76 12.66 -2.17
CA ASP A 64 0.83 12.79 -3.63
C ASP A 64 -0.52 12.42 -4.27
N PRO A 65 -1.43 13.41 -4.42
CA PRO A 65 -2.77 13.18 -4.98
C PRO A 65 -2.78 12.76 -6.45
N GLU A 66 -1.73 13.09 -7.21
CA GLU A 66 -1.59 12.73 -8.63
C GLU A 66 -0.89 11.38 -8.82
N GLY A 67 -0.39 10.78 -7.73
CA GLY A 67 0.27 9.49 -7.71
C GLY A 67 -0.67 8.29 -7.93
N PRO A 68 -0.11 7.06 -8.00
CA PRO A 68 -0.85 5.85 -8.35
C PRO A 68 -1.79 5.34 -7.25
N ALA A 69 -1.73 5.92 -6.04
CA ALA A 69 -2.45 5.43 -4.87
C ALA A 69 -3.97 5.49 -5.05
N ALA A 70 -4.51 6.53 -5.69
CA ALA A 70 -5.94 6.64 -5.94
C ALA A 70 -6.45 5.47 -6.80
N ALA A 71 -5.79 5.16 -7.91
CA ALA A 71 -6.15 4.03 -8.77
C ALA A 71 -6.03 2.68 -8.05
N ALA A 72 -5.06 2.52 -7.15
CA ALA A 72 -4.91 1.31 -6.36
C ALA A 72 -6.05 1.10 -5.35
N ILE A 73 -6.58 2.18 -4.77
CA ILE A 73 -7.75 2.14 -3.88
C ILE A 73 -9.00 1.74 -4.67
N GLU A 74 -9.25 2.36 -5.82
CA GLU A 74 -10.37 2.00 -6.70
C GLU A 74 -10.31 0.53 -7.11
N SER A 75 -9.11 0.04 -7.46
CA SER A 75 -8.89 -1.37 -7.81
C SER A 75 -9.26 -2.33 -6.66
N ILE A 76 -9.03 -1.94 -5.41
CA ILE A 76 -9.44 -2.74 -4.24
C ILE A 76 -10.96 -2.72 -4.09
N TYR A 77 -11.60 -1.56 -4.25
CA TYR A 77 -13.06 -1.49 -4.20
C TYR A 77 -13.72 -2.34 -5.29
N ASP A 78 -13.17 -2.35 -6.51
CA ASP A 78 -13.65 -3.20 -7.59
C ASP A 78 -13.52 -4.70 -7.23
N ILE A 79 -12.41 -5.12 -6.64
CA ILE A 79 -12.21 -6.49 -6.16
C ILE A 79 -13.25 -6.85 -5.09
N LEU A 80 -13.41 -5.99 -4.08
CA LEU A 80 -14.32 -6.22 -2.97
C LEU A 80 -15.78 -6.24 -3.41
N HIS A 81 -16.16 -5.35 -4.33
CA HIS A 81 -17.50 -5.29 -4.91
C HIS A 81 -17.79 -6.49 -5.80
N PHE A 82 -16.81 -6.97 -6.58
CA PHE A 82 -16.96 -8.21 -7.37
C PHE A 82 -17.15 -9.43 -6.46
N VAL A 83 -16.41 -9.52 -5.36
CA VAL A 83 -16.50 -10.63 -4.40
C VAL A 83 -17.80 -10.56 -3.57
N ASN A 84 -18.32 -9.35 -3.32
CA ASN A 84 -19.54 -9.13 -2.56
C ASN A 84 -20.54 -8.29 -3.36
N VAL A 85 -21.38 -8.97 -4.13
CA VAL A 85 -22.60 -8.39 -4.71
C VAL A 85 -23.62 -7.89 -3.65
N ASP A 86 -23.37 -8.13 -2.35
CA ASP A 86 -24.26 -7.75 -1.23
C ASP A 86 -23.67 -6.72 -0.22
N LEU A 87 -22.42 -6.26 -0.36
CA LEU A 87 -21.83 -5.29 0.59
C LEU A 87 -22.08 -3.81 0.24
N MET A 88 -22.78 -3.53 -0.87
CA MET A 88 -23.32 -2.20 -1.16
C MET A 88 -24.78 -2.13 -0.72
N ASN A 89 -25.01 -2.17 0.59
CA ASN A 89 -26.25 -1.68 1.21
C ASN A 89 -25.87 -1.13 2.58
N PRO A 90 -26.09 0.17 2.86
CA PRO A 90 -27.30 0.93 2.57
C PRO A 90 -27.15 2.15 1.66
#